data_AF-A0A2S9VBU9-F1
#
_entry.id   AF-A0A2S9VBU9-F1
#
_cell.length_a   1.000
_cell.length_b   1.000
_cell.length_c   1.000
_cell.angle_alpha   90.00
_cell.angle_beta   90.00
_cell.angle_gamma   90.00
#
_symmetry.space_group_name_H-M   'P 1'
#
loop_
_entity.id
_entity.type
_entity.pdbx_description
1 polymer ?
#
loop_
_entity_poly.entity_id
_entity_poly.type
_entity_poly.pdbx_seq_one_letter_code
_entity_poly.pdbx_strand_id
1 'polypeptide(L)'
;MIVCFIFQTLYRSFILNNQIYDFGIADSSVSFWGPLCAMFYFYYRDATANTLSIAITAVLGASIYECIQPFFKLGYFDWLDIIASCLAGLLFPLIVNIIVKTGMTD
;
A
#
# COMPACT_ATOMS: atom_id res chain seq x y z
N MET A 1 1.16 -6.18 7.25
CA MET A 1 0.34 -5.82 8.44
C MET A 1 1.17 -5.28 9.60
N ILE A 2 2.19 -5.98 10.10
CA ILE A 2 3.10 -5.43 11.14
C ILE A 2 3.74 -4.11 10.67
N VAL A 3 4.16 -4.03 9.40
CA VAL A 3 4.71 -2.81 8.81
C VAL A 3 3.73 -1.62 8.90
N CYS A 4 2.46 -1.83 8.57
CA CYS A 4 1.42 -0.80 8.69
C CYS A 4 1.29 -0.30 10.14
N PHE A 5 1.33 -1.21 11.11
CA PHE A 5 1.27 -0.85 12.53
C PHE A 5 2.47 0.01 12.94
N ILE A 6 3.68 -0.36 12.52
CA ILE A 6 4.91 0.42 12.79
C ILE A 6 4.80 1.83 12.22
N PHE A 7 4.35 1.95 10.97
CA PHE A 7 4.19 3.25 10.32
C PHE A 7 3.11 4.12 10.99
N GLN A 8 1.94 3.54 11.25
CA GLN A 8 0.82 4.24 11.86
C GLN A 8 1.11 4.72 13.30
N THR A 9 1.85 3.93 14.08
CA THR A 9 2.07 4.20 15.51
C THR A 9 3.42 4.82 15.79
N LEU A 10 4.52 4.16 15.43
CA LEU A 10 5.86 4.61 15.81
C LEU A 10 6.35 5.73 14.91
N TYR A 11 6.28 5.54 13.59
CA TYR A 11 6.80 6.51 12.63
C TYR A 11 5.99 7.80 12.64
N ARG A 12 4.66 7.71 12.51
CA ARG A 12 3.80 8.90 12.52
C ARG A 12 3.92 9.69 13.81
N SER A 13 3.92 9.03 14.98
CA SER A 13 4.15 9.73 16.25
C SER A 13 5.53 10.38 16.32
N PHE A 14 6.57 9.74 15.80
CA PHE A 14 7.90 10.34 15.75
C PHE A 14 7.93 11.62 14.89
N ILE A 15 7.35 11.59 13.69
CA ILE A 15 7.28 12.76 12.80
C ILE A 15 6.51 13.91 13.45
N LEU A 16 5.33 13.63 14.01
CA LEU A 16 4.49 14.63 14.65
C LEU A 16 5.15 15.24 15.89
N ASN A 17 5.77 14.43 16.75
CA ASN A 17 6.41 14.88 17.98
C ASN A 17 7.68 15.71 17.73
N ASN A 18 8.39 15.45 16.63
CA ASN A 18 9.62 16.17 16.27
C ASN A 18 9.37 17.29 15.25
N GLN A 19 8.11 17.54 14.85
CA GLN A 19 7.74 18.53 13.84
C GLN A 19 8.54 18.39 12.53
N ILE A 20 8.81 17.16 12.12
CA ILE A 20 9.56 16.88 10.90
C ILE A 20 8.61 17.02 9.71
N TYR A 21 9.02 17.78 8.69
CA TYR A 21 8.31 17.80 7.42
C TYR A 21 8.78 16.65 6.54
N ASP A 22 7.99 15.58 6.47
CA ASP A 22 8.29 14.35 5.75
C ASP A 22 7.53 14.22 4.42
N PHE A 23 7.01 15.34 3.90
CA PHE A 23 6.24 15.39 2.65
C PHE A 23 4.97 14.52 2.64
N GLY A 24 4.40 14.22 3.82
CA GLY A 24 3.14 13.47 3.93
C GLY A 24 3.31 11.96 3.91
N ILE A 25 4.53 11.44 4.08
CA ILE A 25 4.81 10.00 4.18
C ILE A 25 4.14 9.41 5.42
N ALA A 26 4.18 10.10 6.55
CA ALA A 26 3.59 9.63 7.80
C ALA A 26 2.09 9.37 7.68
N ASP A 27 1.38 10.22 6.94
CA ASP A 27 -0.07 10.10 6.76
C ASP A 27 -0.42 9.08 5.67
N SER A 28 0.36 8.98 4.59
CA SER A 28 0.05 8.11 3.43
C SER A 28 0.69 6.73 3.44
N SER A 29 1.62 6.47 4.36
CA SER A 29 2.38 5.22 4.44
C SER A 29 1.51 3.97 4.59
N VAL A 30 0.40 4.05 5.34
CA VAL A 30 -0.52 2.92 5.51
C VAL A 30 -1.24 2.59 4.21
N SER A 31 -1.61 3.61 3.43
CA SER A 31 -2.25 3.49 2.12
C SER A 31 -1.31 2.93 1.04
N PHE A 32 0.01 3.03 1.26
CA PHE A 32 0.99 2.30 0.46
C PHE A 32 1.15 0.84 0.94
N TRP A 33 1.55 0.65 2.20
CA TRP A 33 1.94 -0.67 2.72
C TRP A 33 0.78 -1.64 2.88
N GLY A 34 -0.43 -1.14 3.16
CA GLY A 34 -1.63 -1.93 3.34
C GLY A 34 -2.00 -2.72 2.08
N PRO A 35 -2.32 -2.04 0.95
CA PRO A 35 -2.56 -2.69 -0.33
C PRO A 35 -1.39 -3.55 -0.77
N LEU A 36 -0.14 -3.09 -0.62
CA LEU A 36 1.05 -3.86 -1.01
C LEU A 36 1.12 -5.21 -0.29
N CYS A 37 0.94 -5.22 1.04
CA CYS A 37 0.88 -6.45 1.83
C CYS A 37 -0.27 -7.36 1.39
N ALA A 38 -1.45 -6.80 1.13
CA ALA A 38 -2.62 -7.56 0.69
C ALA A 38 -2.39 -8.24 -0.66
N MET A 39 -1.79 -7.52 -1.63
CA MET A 39 -1.44 -8.07 -2.94
C MET A 39 -0.48 -9.25 -2.83
N PHE A 40 0.58 -9.13 -2.03
CA PHE A 40 1.49 -10.25 -1.77
C PHE A 40 0.79 -11.42 -1.10
N TYR A 41 -0.08 -11.18 -0.12
CA TYR A 41 -0.85 -12.25 0.52
C TYR A 41 -1.71 -13.03 -0.50
N PHE A 42 -2.44 -12.32 -1.37
CA PHE A 42 -3.25 -12.97 -2.42
C PHE A 42 -2.39 -13.74 -3.42
N TYR A 43 -1.25 -13.18 -3.83
CA TYR A 43 -0.32 -13.85 -4.73
C TYR A 43 0.33 -15.09 -4.11
N TYR A 44 0.73 -15.06 -2.83
CA TYR A 44 1.27 -16.25 -2.17
C TYR A 44 0.22 -17.34 -1.97
N ARG A 45 -1.06 -16.97 -1.86
CA ARG A 45 -2.17 -17.93 -1.79
C ARG A 45 -2.41 -18.64 -3.12
N ASP A 46 -2.21 -17.93 -4.24
CA ASP A 46 -2.30 -18.47 -5.59
C ASP A 46 -1.23 -17.83 -6.48
N ALA A 47 -0.07 -18.48 -6.55
CA ALA A 47 1.09 -17.96 -7.29
C ALA A 47 0.87 -17.96 -8.82
N THR A 48 -0.22 -18.57 -9.31
CA THR A 48 -0.60 -18.56 -10.72
C THR A 48 -1.51 -17.38 -11.06
N ALA A 49 -2.01 -16.66 -10.05
CA ALA A 49 -2.88 -15.52 -10.25
C ALA A 49 -2.18 -14.39 -11.00
N ASN A 50 -2.93 -13.71 -11.87
CA ASN A 50 -2.42 -12.60 -12.66
C ASN A 50 -2.10 -11.40 -11.74
N THR A 51 -0.82 -11.07 -11.64
CA THR A 51 -0.31 -9.99 -10.78
C THR A 51 -0.88 -8.62 -11.13
N LEU A 52 -1.11 -8.35 -12.42
CA LEU A 52 -1.71 -7.09 -12.87
C LEU A 52 -3.18 -7.01 -12.44
N SER A 53 -3.92 -8.12 -12.51
CA SER A 53 -5.30 -8.16 -12.04
C SER A 53 -5.37 -7.91 -10.53
N ILE A 54 -4.50 -8.55 -9.74
CA ILE A 54 -4.41 -8.33 -8.29
C ILE A 54 -4.12 -6.85 -8.00
N ALA A 55 -3.16 -6.25 -8.74
CA ALA A 55 -2.81 -4.86 -8.58
C ALA A 55 -3.96 -3.90 -8.87
N ILE A 56 -4.64 -4.08 -10.01
CA ILE A 56 -5.77 -3.24 -10.41
C ILE A 56 -6.90 -3.35 -9.38
N THR A 57 -7.24 -4.56 -8.96
CA THR A 57 -8.30 -4.78 -7.95
C THR A 57 -7.95 -4.13 -6.62
N ALA A 58 -6.69 -4.25 -6.15
CA ALA A 58 -6.25 -3.63 -4.91
C ALA A 58 -6.26 -2.09 -4.98
N VAL A 59 -5.76 -1.51 -6.07
CA VAL A 59 -5.73 -0.04 -6.27
C VAL A 59 -7.15 0.52 -6.36
N LEU A 60 -8.04 -0.14 -7.10
CA LEU A 60 -9.45 0.27 -7.20
C LEU A 60 -10.14 0.18 -5.84
N GLY A 61 -9.94 -0.92 -5.10
CA GLY A 61 -10.49 -1.08 -3.76
C GLY A 61 -10.02 0.02 -2.79
N ALA A 62 -8.72 0.32 -2.79
CA ALA A 62 -8.14 1.38 -1.96
C ALA A 62 -8.65 2.78 -2.36
N SER A 63 -8.71 3.07 -3.66
CA SER A 63 -9.23 4.35 -4.16
C SER A 63 -10.71 4.53 -3.83
N ILE A 64 -11.52 3.49 -3.96
CA ILE A 64 -12.94 3.50 -3.59
C ILE A 64 -13.08 3.72 -2.08
N TYR A 65 -12.26 3.04 -1.26
CA TYR A 65 -12.25 3.21 0.18
C TYR A 65 -12.00 4.68 0.58
N GLU A 66 -10.98 5.32 -0.01
CA GLU A 66 -10.67 6.74 0.24
C GLU A 66 -11.79 7.68 -0.20
N CYS A 67 -12.41 7.43 -1.34
CA CYS A 67 -13.58 8.21 -1.80
C CYS A 67 -14.78 8.08 -0.85
N ILE A 68 -14.95 6.93 -0.22
CA ILE A 68 -16.12 6.60 0.59
C ILE A 68 -15.94 7.00 2.07
N GLN A 69 -14.72 7.01 2.59
CA GLN A 69 -14.49 7.26 4.02
C GLN A 69 -15.11 8.56 4.60
N PRO A 70 -15.20 9.69 3.86
CA PRO A 70 -15.82 10.91 4.37
C PRO A 70 -17.32 10.74 4.63
N PHE A 71 -18.01 9.93 3.82
CA PHE A 71 -19.45 9.66 4.00
C PHE A 71 -19.75 8.89 5.28
N PHE A 72 -18.80 8.09 5.75
CA PHE A 72 -18.92 7.29 6.96
C PHE A 72 -18.25 7.90 8.19
N LYS A 73 -17.72 9.14 8.09
CA LYS A 73 -16.96 9.82 9.16
C LYS A 73 -15.77 8.99 9.67
N LEU A 74 -15.17 8.18 8.80
CA LEU A 74 -14.00 7.34 9.13
C LEU A 74 -12.67 8.07 8.88
N GLY A 75 -12.70 9.12 8.06
CA GLY A 75 -11.52 9.91 7.70
C GLY A 75 -11.85 10.99 6.68
N TYR A 76 -10.81 11.59 6.10
CA TYR A 76 -10.90 12.63 5.08
C TYR A 76 -10.32 12.12 3.76
N PHE A 77 -10.96 12.45 2.65
CA PHE A 77 -10.41 12.12 1.36
C PHE A 77 -9.02 12.78 1.17
N ASP A 78 -8.00 11.97 0.92
CA ASP A 78 -6.63 12.43 0.69
C ASP A 78 -6.10 11.90 -0.67
N TRP A 79 -5.65 12.82 -1.52
CA TRP A 79 -5.04 12.48 -2.80
C TRP A 79 -3.70 11.74 -2.63
N LEU A 80 -2.96 12.00 -1.56
CA LEU A 80 -1.70 11.31 -1.28
C LEU A 80 -1.95 9.83 -0.99
N ASP A 81 -3.07 9.47 -0.37
CA ASP A 81 -3.45 8.08 -0.11
C ASP A 81 -3.77 7.31 -1.40
N ILE A 82 -4.44 7.97 -2.36
CA ILE A 82 -4.68 7.42 -3.70
C ILE A 82 -3.36 7.24 -4.45
N ILE A 83 -2.49 8.25 -4.43
CA ILE A 83 -1.17 8.17 -5.09
C ILE A 83 -0.33 7.05 -4.47
N ALA A 84 -0.29 6.94 -3.15
CA ALA A 84 0.39 5.89 -2.41
C ALA A 84 -0.12 4.49 -2.80
N SER A 85 -1.44 4.32 -2.88
CA SER A 85 -2.06 3.07 -3.31
C SER A 85 -1.69 2.70 -4.75
N CYS A 86 -1.71 3.68 -5.67
CA CYS A 86 -1.29 3.49 -7.06
C CYS A 86 0.18 3.07 -7.16
N LEU A 87 1.08 3.71 -6.39
CA LEU A 87 2.49 3.35 -6.34
C LEU A 87 2.71 1.92 -5.84
N ALA A 88 1.95 1.49 -4.84
CA ALA A 88 1.96 0.10 -4.38
C ALA A 88 1.55 -0.87 -5.50
N GLY A 89 0.49 -0.55 -6.24
CA GLY A 89 0.01 -1.34 -7.38
C GLY A 89 1.01 -1.42 -8.53
N LEU A 90 1.77 -0.35 -8.78
CA LEU A 90 2.83 -0.34 -9.80
C LEU A 90 4.06 -1.15 -9.36
N LEU A 91 4.45 -1.05 -8.09
CA LEU A 91 5.63 -1.74 -7.56
C LEU A 91 5.42 -3.24 -7.42
N PHE A 92 4.20 -3.68 -7.08
CA PHE A 92 3.94 -5.10 -6.80
C PHE A 92 4.32 -6.03 -7.98
N PRO A 93 3.84 -5.85 -9.23
CA PRO A 93 4.23 -6.69 -10.35
C PRO A 93 5.73 -6.63 -10.66
N LEU A 94 6.37 -5.47 -10.45
CA LEU A 94 7.82 -5.31 -10.66
C LEU A 94 8.60 -6.17 -9.69
N ILE A 95 8.25 -6.13 -8.40
CA ILE A 95 8.90 -6.93 -7.36
C ILE A 95 8.69 -8.42 -7.63
N VAL A 96 7.45 -8.85 -7.94
CA VAL A 96 7.17 -10.26 -8.25
C VAL A 96 8.02 -10.73 -9.44
N ASN A 97 8.09 -9.94 -10.52
CA ASN A 97 8.91 -10.29 -11.68
C ASN A 97 10.40 -10.42 -11.34
N ILE A 98 10.93 -9.56 -10.47
CA ILE A 98 12.33 -9.65 -10.02
C ILE A 98 12.53 -10.95 -9.22
N ILE A 99 11.66 -11.23 -8.24
CA ILE A 99 11.76 -12.43 -7.39
C ILE A 99 11.68 -13.70 -8.24
N VAL A 100 10.70 -13.79 -9.15
CA VAL A 100 10.53 -14.96 -10.03
C VAL A 100 11.75 -15.15 -10.92
N LYS A 101 12.29 -14.08 -11.51
CA LYS A 101 13.49 -14.18 -12.35
C LYS A 101 14.71 -14.65 -11.56
N THR A 102 14.91 -14.16 -10.34
CA THR A 102 16.00 -14.60 -9.47
C THR A 102 15.83 -16.05 -8.99
N GLY A 103 14.60 -16.52 -8.83
CA GLY A 103 14.32 -17.93 -8.51
C GLY A 103 14.49 -18.90 -9.68
N MET A 104 14.65 -18.40 -10.91
CA MET A 104 14.90 -19.21 -12.12
C MET A 104 16.38 -19.25 -12.52
N THR A 105 17.27 -18.56 -11.80
CA THR A 105 18.72 -18.50 -12.09
C THR A 105 19.55 -19.54 -11.33
N ASP A 106 18.91 -20.45 -10.60
CA ASP A 106 19.52 -21.65 -9.98
C ASP A 106 19.12 -22.91 -10.76
#